data_AF-A0A929YM51-F1
#
_entry.id   AF-A0A929YM51-F1
#
_cell.length_a   1.000
_cell.length_b   1.000
_cell.length_c   1.000
_cell.angle_alpha   90.00
_cell.angle_beta   90.00
_cell.angle_gamma   90.00
#
_symmetry.space_group_name_H-M   'P 1'
#
loop_
_entity.id
_entity.type
_entity.pdbx_description
1 polymer ?
#
loop_
_entity_poly.entity_id
_entity_poly.type
_entity_poly.pdbx_seq_one_letter_code
_entity_poly.pdbx_strand_id
1 'polypeptide(L)'
;MPIIKSAVKRMKQTATRRQRNIATKRAIKASTKAFAAEPSAAALSQAQSELDKAVKKGLLKKNTASRRKASLAKAAKAAGVKLA
;
A
#
# COMPACT_ATOMS: atom_id res chain seq x y z
N MET A 1 9.40 19.96 23.61
CA MET A 1 10.49 19.04 23.18
C MET A 1 10.64 17.93 24.20
N PRO A 2 11.03 16.70 23.81
CA PRO A 2 11.23 15.63 24.77
C PRO A 2 12.46 15.93 25.64
N ILE A 3 12.30 15.84 26.96
CA ILE A 3 13.36 16.15 27.93
C ILE A 3 14.28 14.92 28.14
N ILE A 4 13.72 13.71 28.04
CA ILE A 4 14.44 12.45 28.30
C ILE A 4 15.15 11.96 27.02
N LYS A 5 16.40 11.48 27.15
CA LYS A 5 17.22 10.96 26.02
C LYS A 5 16.49 9.88 25.20
N SER A 6 15.81 8.95 25.88
CA SER A 6 15.02 7.89 25.22
C SER A 6 13.89 8.47 24.37
N ALA A 7 13.21 9.51 24.85
CA ALA A 7 12.13 10.17 24.13
C ALA A 7 12.64 10.93 22.90
N VAL A 8 13.77 11.63 23.00
CA VAL A 8 14.44 12.26 21.84
C VAL A 8 14.80 11.21 20.78
N LYS A 9 15.34 10.06 21.19
CA LYS A 9 15.66 8.94 20.28
C LYS A 9 14.39 8.39 19.61
N ARG A 10 13.31 8.17 20.37
CA ARG A 10 12.04 7.69 19.84
C ARG A 10 11.44 8.66 18.82
N MET A 11 11.50 9.96 19.09
CA MET A 11 11.04 11.00 18.16
C MET A 11 11.78 10.93 16.82
N LYS A 12 13.12 10.89 16.84
CA LYS A 12 13.95 10.76 15.62
C LYS A 12 13.61 9.49 14.83
N GLN A 13 13.52 8.35 15.51
CA GLN A 13 13.16 7.07 14.86
C GLN A 13 11.77 7.10 14.22
N THR A 14 10.78 7.68 14.91
CA THR A 14 9.41 7.78 14.41
C THR A 14 9.34 8.66 13.17
N ALA A 15 10.08 9.76 13.11
CA ALA A 15 10.13 10.63 11.93
C ALA A 15 10.61 9.86 10.69
N THR A 16 11.72 9.13 10.79
CA THR A 16 12.26 8.33 9.68
C THR A 16 11.32 7.20 9.27
N ARG A 17 10.74 6.47 10.24
CA ARG A 17 9.74 5.41 9.96
C ARG A 17 8.50 5.99 9.27
N ARG A 18 8.02 7.15 9.73
CA ARG A 18 6.87 7.84 9.14
C ARG A 18 7.12 8.19 7.68
N GLN A 19 8.29 8.74 7.34
CA GLN A 19 8.62 9.10 5.95
C GLN A 19 8.59 7.89 5.01
N ARG A 20 9.20 6.76 5.42
CA ARG A 20 9.17 5.49 4.65
C ARG A 20 7.75 4.95 4.47
N ASN A 21 6.94 5.03 5.52
CA ASN A 21 5.55 4.57 5.50
C ASN A 21 4.68 5.45 4.60
N ILE A 22 4.90 6.76 4.59
CA ILE A 22 4.19 7.70 3.72
C ILE A 22 4.48 7.39 2.25
N ALA A 23 5.74 7.15 1.88
CA ALA A 23 6.10 6.80 0.51
C ALA A 23 5.36 5.54 0.02
N THR A 24 5.34 4.48 0.84
CA THR A 24 4.64 3.23 0.52
C THR A 24 3.12 3.44 0.44
N LYS A 25 2.53 4.24 1.33
CA LYS A 25 1.09 4.58 1.28
C LYS A 25 0.74 5.37 0.02
N ARG A 26 1.60 6.30 -0.40
CA ARG A 26 1.43 7.08 -1.64
C ARG A 26 1.51 6.18 -2.87
N ALA A 27 2.46 5.24 -2.91
CA ALA A 27 2.60 4.28 -4.01
C ALA A 27 1.33 3.42 -4.17
N ILE A 28 0.79 2.87 -3.07
CA ILE A 28 -0.49 2.14 -3.09
C ILE A 28 -1.62 3.04 -3.60
N LYS A 29 -1.74 4.28 -3.10
CA LYS A 29 -2.80 5.19 -3.54
C LYS A 29 -2.70 5.49 -5.04
N ALA A 30 -1.50 5.74 -5.54
CA ALA A 30 -1.25 6.00 -6.94
C ALA A 30 -1.60 4.79 -7.82
N SER A 31 -1.16 3.58 -7.47
CA SER A 31 -1.47 2.37 -8.24
C SER A 31 -2.95 2.03 -8.22
N THR A 32 -3.64 2.21 -7.09
CA THR A 32 -5.10 2.02 -7.02
C THR A 32 -5.87 3.05 -7.85
N LYS A 33 -5.39 4.30 -7.91
CA LYS A 33 -6.00 5.35 -8.74
C LYS A 33 -5.78 5.07 -10.22
N ALA A 34 -4.59 4.63 -10.61
CA ALA A 34 -4.29 4.24 -11.97
C ALA A 34 -5.20 3.10 -12.45
N PHE A 35 -5.37 2.06 -11.62
CA PHE A 35 -6.29 0.96 -11.91
C PHE A 35 -7.76 1.42 -12.01
N ALA A 36 -8.19 2.39 -11.19
CA ALA A 36 -9.55 2.91 -11.26
C ALA A 36 -9.80 3.79 -12.50
N ALA A 37 -8.78 4.45 -13.03
CA ALA A 37 -8.88 5.25 -14.25
C ALA A 37 -8.89 4.37 -15.50
N GLU A 38 -7.97 3.41 -15.57
CA GLU A 38 -7.85 2.47 -16.68
C GLU A 38 -7.74 1.04 -16.14
N PRO A 39 -8.87 0.33 -16.01
CA PRO A 39 -8.87 -1.04 -15.51
C PRO A 39 -8.23 -1.96 -16.55
N SER A 40 -6.95 -2.28 -16.36
CA SER A 40 -6.19 -3.22 -17.18
C SER A 40 -5.52 -4.30 -16.32
N ALA A 41 -5.17 -5.43 -16.92
CA ALA A 41 -4.50 -6.53 -16.23
C ALA A 41 -3.13 -6.09 -15.66
N ALA A 42 -2.39 -5.26 -16.41
CA ALA A 42 -1.12 -4.69 -15.96
C ALA A 42 -1.28 -3.76 -14.76
N ALA A 43 -2.28 -2.86 -14.79
CA ALA A 43 -2.57 -1.95 -13.68
C ALA A 43 -3.01 -2.72 -12.42
N LEU A 44 -3.79 -3.79 -12.58
CA LEU A 44 -4.18 -4.68 -11.49
C LEU A 44 -2.97 -5.38 -10.88
N SER A 45 -2.10 -5.97 -11.70
CA SER A 45 -0.87 -6.64 -11.23
C SER A 45 0.02 -5.68 -10.45
N GLN A 46 0.20 -4.45 -10.96
CA GLN A 46 0.99 -3.43 -10.28
C GLN A 46 0.37 -3.01 -8.94
N ALA A 47 -0.95 -2.82 -8.89
CA ALA A 47 -1.64 -2.50 -7.64
C ALA A 47 -1.53 -3.62 -6.59
N GLN A 48 -1.64 -4.88 -7.02
CA GLN A 48 -1.46 -6.04 -6.14
C GLN A 48 -0.02 -6.17 -5.64
N SER A 49 0.97 -5.95 -6.51
CA SER A 49 2.40 -5.97 -6.16
C SER A 49 2.73 -4.93 -5.07
N GLU A 50 2.22 -3.70 -5.18
CA GLU A 50 2.44 -2.67 -4.16
C GLU A 50 1.78 -3.01 -2.81
N LEU A 51 0.64 -3.69 -2.81
CA LEU A 51 0.01 -4.19 -1.58
C LEU A 51 0.87 -5.26 -0.90
N ASP A 52 1.46 -6.18 -1.67
CA ASP A 52 2.34 -7.22 -1.13
C ASP A 52 3.67 -6.68 -0.61
N LYS A 53 4.26 -5.71 -1.32
CA LYS A 53 5.44 -4.98 -0.84
C LYS A 53 5.15 -4.32 0.51
N ALA A 54 3.95 -3.77 0.71
CA ALA A 54 3.57 -3.18 1.99
C ALA A 54 3.37 -4.21 3.11
N VAL A 55 2.95 -5.44 2.79
CA VAL A 55 2.92 -6.56 3.74
C VAL A 55 4.34 -6.99 4.10
N LYS A 56 5.22 -7.18 3.11
CA LYS A 56 6.63 -7.54 3.32
C LYS A 56 7.37 -6.50 4.19
N LYS A 57 7.05 -5.21 4.02
CA LYS A 57 7.58 -4.11 4.85
C LYS A 57 6.92 -4.01 6.24
N GLY A 58 5.96 -4.87 6.58
CA GLY A 58 5.25 -4.88 7.86
C GLY A 58 4.30 -3.70 8.07
N LEU A 59 3.99 -2.94 7.01
CA LEU A 59 3.13 -1.76 7.09
C LEU A 59 1.64 -2.15 7.12
N LEU A 60 1.27 -3.21 6.39
CA LEU A 60 -0.07 -3.78 6.37
C LEU A 60 -0.05 -5.18 6.95
N LYS A 61 -1.10 -5.54 7.71
CA LYS A 61 -1.36 -6.92 8.10
C LYS A 61 -1.81 -7.73 6.87
N LYS A 62 -1.51 -9.02 6.86
CA LYS A 62 -1.87 -9.95 5.77
C LYS A 62 -3.36 -9.87 5.41
N ASN A 63 -4.23 -9.85 6.42
CA ASN A 63 -5.68 -9.78 6.24
C ASN A 63 -6.14 -8.46 5.60
N THR A 64 -5.50 -7.34 5.93
CA THR A 64 -5.81 -6.03 5.33
C THR A 64 -5.46 -6.02 3.86
N ALA A 65 -4.30 -6.57 3.49
CA ALA A 65 -3.91 -6.70 2.08
C ALA A 65 -4.85 -7.65 1.32
N SER A 66 -5.19 -8.81 1.92
CA SER A 66 -6.14 -9.78 1.34
C SER A 66 -7.49 -9.13 1.01
N ARG A 67 -8.10 -8.41 1.96
CA ARG A 67 -9.37 -7.70 1.70
C ARG A 67 -9.26 -6.67 0.57
N ARG A 68 -8.15 -5.93 0.50
CA ARG A 68 -7.92 -4.94 -0.56
C ARG A 68 -7.75 -5.59 -1.93
N LYS A 69 -7.01 -6.70 -2.01
CA LYS A 69 -6.85 -7.48 -3.24
C LYS A 69 -8.19 -8.05 -3.71
N ALA A 70 -9.01 -8.60 -2.79
CA ALA A 70 -10.34 -9.10 -3.11
C ALA A 70 -11.25 -7.99 -3.68
N SER A 71 -11.20 -6.77 -3.12
CA SER A 71 -11.92 -5.62 -3.65
C SER A 71 -11.45 -5.22 -5.04
N LEU A 72 -10.14 -5.22 -5.31
CA LEU A 72 -9.59 -4.92 -6.64
C LEU A 72 -9.99 -5.99 -7.66
N ALA A 73 -9.96 -7.27 -7.28
CA ALA A 73 -10.42 -8.36 -8.14
C ALA A 73 -11.92 -8.25 -8.47
N LYS A 74 -12.74 -7.88 -7.49
CA LYS A 74 -14.18 -7.62 -7.73
C LYS A 74 -14.38 -6.47 -8.73
N ALA A 75 -13.64 -5.38 -8.58
CA ALA A 75 -13.69 -4.25 -9.50
C ALA A 75 -13.21 -4.62 -10.92
N ALA A 76 -12.14 -5.40 -11.04
CA ALA A 76 -11.63 -5.89 -12.32
C ALA A 76 -12.64 -6.78 -13.06
N LYS A 77 -13.28 -7.70 -12.31
CA LYS A 77 -14.34 -8.56 -12.85
C LYS A 77 -15.54 -7.74 -13.35
N ALA A 78 -15.94 -6.71 -12.60
CA ALA A 78 -17.01 -5.80 -13.02
C ALA A 78 -16.64 -5.00 -14.28
N ALA A 79 -15.36 -4.62 -14.42
CA ALA A 79 -14.84 -3.91 -15.59
C ALA A 79 -14.52 -4.83 -16.79
N GLY A 80 -14.79 -6.14 -16.71
CA GLY A 80 -14.55 -7.08 -17.81
C GLY A 80 -13.08 -7.36 -18.10
N VAL A 81 -12.17 -7.02 -17.19
CA VAL A 81 -10.74 -7.28 -17.36
C VAL A 81 -10.49 -8.79 -17.33
N LYS A 82 -10.19 -9.38 -18.49
CA LYS A 82 -9.74 -10.77 -18.57
C LYS A 82 -8.36 -10.87 -17.90
N LEU A 83 -8.29 -11.64 -16.84
CA LEU A 83 -7.02 -12.09 -16.27
C LEU A 83 -6.39 -13.04 -17.30
N ALA A 84 -5.15 -12.72 -17.71
CA ALA A 84 -4.29 -13.69 -18.36
C ALA A 84 -3.83 -14.73 -17.34
#